data_AF-A0A562EMU3-F1
#
_entry.id   AF-A0A562EMU3-F1
#
_cell.length_a   1.000
_cell.length_b   1.000
_cell.length_c   1.000
_cell.angle_alpha   90.00
_cell.angle_beta   90.00
_cell.angle_gamma   90.00
#
_symmetry.space_group_name_H-M   'P 1'
#
loop_
_entity.id
_entity.type
_entity.pdbx_description
1 polymer ?
#
loop_
_entity_poly.entity_id
_entity_poly.type
_entity_poly.pdbx_seq_one_letter_code
_entity_poly.pdbx_strand_id
1 'polypeptide(L)'
;MASAIEQKLELARLRERRAKARTARLRRSLDQANRRTRNQVKYTLGAAILALAESGKGEQMVAGLRRWLDHYLCRQEDRVVLRDTPFSLEPGEGHHGCK
;
A
#
# COMPACT_ATOMS: atom_id res chain seq x y z
N MET A 1 -28.76 27.20 -42.34
CA MET A 1 -27.40 27.28 -41.77
C MET A 1 -27.35 26.93 -40.28
N ALA A 2 -28.27 27.43 -39.44
CA ALA A 2 -28.32 27.12 -38.00
C ALA A 2 -28.35 25.61 -37.67
N SER A 3 -29.17 24.82 -38.40
CA SER A 3 -29.29 23.36 -38.20
C SER A 3 -27.98 22.59 -38.45
N ALA A 4 -27.13 23.04 -39.38
CA ALA A 4 -25.84 22.41 -39.65
C ALA A 4 -24.80 22.70 -38.55
N ILE A 5 -24.91 23.86 -37.89
CA ILE A 5 -24.06 24.25 -36.76
C ILE A 5 -24.45 23.44 -35.52
N GLU A 6 -25.75 23.29 -35.26
CA GLU A 6 -26.28 22.46 -34.16
C GLU A 6 -25.86 20.99 -34.29
N GLN A 7 -25.94 20.41 -35.50
CA GLN A 7 -25.48 19.05 -35.75
C GLN A 7 -23.98 18.87 -35.49
N LYS A 8 -23.15 19.85 -35.90
CA LYS A 8 -21.70 19.83 -35.62
C LYS A 8 -21.41 19.95 -34.13
N LEU A 9 -22.16 20.78 -33.41
CA LEU A 9 -22.03 20.96 -31.97
C LEU A 9 -22.40 19.68 -31.20
N GLU A 10 -23.48 19.01 -31.59
CA GLU A 10 -23.86 17.71 -30.99
C GLU A 10 -22.83 16.62 -31.27
N LEU A 11 -22.28 16.55 -32.48
CA LEU A 11 -21.17 15.64 -32.80
C LEU A 11 -19.93 15.93 -31.96
N ALA A 12 -19.60 17.21 -31.75
CA ALA A 12 -18.49 17.61 -30.89
C ALA A 12 -18.72 17.22 -29.42
N ARG A 13 -19.93 17.45 -28.89
CA ARG A 13 -20.32 17.02 -27.52
C ARG A 13 -20.26 15.52 -27.34
N LEU A 14 -20.70 14.74 -28.33
CA LEU A 14 -20.60 13.28 -28.30
C LEU A 14 -19.15 12.80 -28.31
N ARG A 15 -18.29 13.43 -29.13
CA ARG A 15 -16.85 13.14 -29.14
C ARG A 15 -16.21 13.47 -27.80
N GLU A 16 -16.55 14.60 -27.20
CA GLU A 16 -16.06 15.00 -25.89
C GLU A 16 -16.49 14.01 -24.80
N ARG A 17 -17.77 13.62 -24.76
CA ARG A 17 -18.27 12.61 -23.81
C ARG A 17 -17.56 11.27 -23.98
N ARG A 18 -17.33 10.81 -25.22
CA ARG A 18 -16.58 9.59 -25.52
C ARG A 18 -15.12 9.69 -25.08
N ALA A 19 -14.47 10.83 -25.32
CA ALA A 19 -13.10 11.07 -24.88
C ALA A 19 -12.99 11.05 -23.34
N LYS A 20 -13.89 11.76 -22.63
CA LYS A 20 -13.96 11.76 -21.16
C LYS A 20 -14.22 10.36 -20.59
N ALA A 21 -15.10 9.58 -21.22
CA ALA A 21 -15.34 8.20 -20.80
C ALA A 21 -14.10 7.32 -20.97
N ARG A 22 -13.34 7.50 -22.06
CA ARG A 22 -12.07 6.78 -22.30
C ARG A 22 -11.00 7.18 -21.28
N THR A 23 -10.80 8.46 -21.02
CA THR A 23 -9.83 8.92 -20.02
C THR A 23 -10.18 8.43 -18.62
N ALA A 24 -11.47 8.43 -18.24
CA ALA A 24 -11.92 7.89 -16.96
C ALA A 24 -11.70 6.37 -16.83
N ARG A 25 -11.75 5.61 -17.93
CA ARG A 25 -11.42 4.16 -17.93
C ARG A 25 -9.91 3.94 -17.79
N LEU A 26 -9.11 4.67 -18.56
CA LEU A 26 -7.64 4.59 -18.49
C LEU A 26 -7.13 4.94 -17.09
N ARG A 27 -7.67 6.01 -16.49
CA ARG A 27 -7.32 6.41 -15.11
C ARG A 27 -7.62 5.30 -14.11
N ARG A 28 -8.81 4.68 -14.17
CA ARG A 28 -9.16 3.54 -13.31
C ARG A 28 -8.23 2.35 -13.49
N SER A 29 -7.87 2.04 -14.73
CA SER A 29 -6.92 0.96 -15.03
C SER A 29 -5.53 1.24 -14.46
N LEU A 30 -5.06 2.49 -14.59
CA LEU A 30 -3.77 2.92 -14.06
C LEU A 30 -3.77 2.90 -12.52
N ASP A 31 -4.84 3.36 -11.87
CA ASP A 31 -4.98 3.30 -10.42
C ASP A 31 -4.96 1.85 -9.92
N GLN A 32 -5.62 0.93 -10.63
CA GLN A 32 -5.61 -0.50 -10.29
C GLN A 32 -4.23 -1.12 -10.46
N ALA A 33 -3.53 -0.82 -11.56
CA ALA A 33 -2.16 -1.27 -11.78
C ALA A 33 -1.22 -0.73 -10.68
N ASN A 34 -1.31 0.56 -10.36
CA ASN A 34 -0.54 1.18 -9.29
C ASN A 34 -0.80 0.54 -7.93
N ARG A 35 -2.05 0.22 -7.59
CA ARG A 35 -2.38 -0.50 -6.36
C ARG A 35 -1.74 -1.89 -6.32
N ARG A 36 -1.80 -2.64 -7.43
CA ARG A 36 -1.15 -3.95 -7.55
C ARG A 36 0.37 -3.85 -7.36
N THR A 37 1.02 -2.93 -8.08
CA THR A 37 2.47 -2.71 -7.97
C THR A 37 2.87 -2.32 -6.55
N ARG A 38 2.14 -1.40 -5.91
CA ARG A 38 2.42 -1.00 -4.51
C ARG A 38 2.30 -2.18 -3.54
N ASN A 39 1.29 -3.02 -3.71
CA ASN A 39 1.14 -4.21 -2.87
C ASN A 39 2.29 -5.19 -3.12
N GLN A 40 2.66 -5.43 -4.39
CA GLN A 40 3.79 -6.29 -4.73
C GLN A 40 5.10 -5.80 -4.11
N VAL A 41 5.38 -4.50 -4.16
CA VAL A 41 6.57 -3.91 -3.53
C VAL A 41 6.59 -4.19 -2.03
N LYS A 42 5.46 -4.02 -1.33
CA LYS A 42 5.36 -4.34 0.11
C LYS A 42 5.64 -5.82 0.39
N TYR A 43 5.09 -6.72 -0.41
CA TYR A 43 5.33 -8.16 -0.28
C TYR A 43 6.81 -8.51 -0.53
N THR A 44 7.40 -8.02 -1.63
CA THR A 44 8.80 -8.31 -1.98
C THR A 44 9.77 -7.77 -0.94
N LEU A 45 9.59 -6.52 -0.50
CA LEU A 45 10.45 -5.92 0.52
C LEU A 45 10.27 -6.58 1.88
N GLY A 46 9.02 -6.88 2.28
CA GLY A 46 8.74 -7.57 3.54
C GLY A 46 9.39 -8.96 3.59
N ALA A 47 9.29 -9.73 2.51
CA ALA A 47 9.95 -11.04 2.39
C ALA A 47 11.48 -10.93 2.48
N ALA A 48 12.06 -9.93 1.82
CA ALA A 48 13.51 -9.70 1.87
C ALA A 48 13.98 -9.30 3.28
N ILE A 49 13.23 -8.46 3.99
CA ILE A 49 13.52 -8.06 5.38
C ILE A 49 13.44 -9.25 6.33
N LEU A 50 12.42 -10.11 6.18
CA LEU A 50 12.29 -11.34 6.97
C LEU A 50 13.48 -12.27 6.74
N ALA A 51 13.83 -12.55 5.47
CA ALA A 51 14.98 -13.38 5.15
C ALA A 51 16.30 -12.79 5.69
N LEU A 52 16.47 -11.47 5.63
CA LEU A 52 17.64 -10.80 6.21
C LEU A 52 17.67 -10.96 7.74
N ALA A 53 16.54 -10.81 8.42
CA ALA A 53 16.44 -10.99 9.86
C ALA A 53 16.74 -12.44 10.28
N GLU A 54 16.19 -13.43 9.56
CA GLU A 54 16.42 -14.86 9.78
C GLU A 54 17.87 -15.27 9.49
N SER A 55 18.58 -14.56 8.61
CA SER A 55 19.99 -14.82 8.30
C SER A 55 20.96 -14.44 9.44
N GLY A 56 20.48 -13.76 10.50
CA GLY A 56 21.30 -13.26 11.60
C GLY A 56 22.17 -12.04 11.26
N LYS A 57 22.22 -11.61 9.98
CA LYS A 57 23.02 -10.44 9.55
C LYS A 57 22.35 -9.10 9.79
N GLY A 58 21.10 -9.10 10.27
CA GLY A 58 20.23 -7.92 10.39
C GLY A 58 19.92 -7.48 11.82
N GLU A 59 20.67 -7.90 12.83
CA GLU A 59 20.29 -7.71 14.25
C GLU A 59 19.96 -6.25 14.63
N GLN A 60 20.79 -5.28 14.21
CA GLN A 60 20.55 -3.86 14.49
C GLN A 60 19.26 -3.34 13.83
N MET A 61 18.99 -3.79 12.60
CA MET A 61 17.75 -3.47 11.88
C MET A 61 16.56 -4.07 12.61
N VAL A 62 16.65 -5.33 13.06
CA VAL A 62 15.60 -6.02 13.81
C VAL A 62 15.29 -5.29 15.11
N ALA A 63 16.32 -4.95 15.90
CA ALA A 63 16.15 -4.22 17.15
C ALA A 63 15.53 -2.83 16.92
N GLY A 64 15.99 -2.11 15.89
CA GLY A 64 15.43 -0.81 15.51
C GLY A 64 13.96 -0.91 15.10
N LEU A 65 13.64 -1.90 14.26
CA LEU A 65 12.27 -2.10 13.77
C LEU A 65 11.34 -2.57 14.89
N ARG A 66 11.77 -3.43 15.81
CA ARG A 66 10.97 -3.81 16.99
C ARG A 66 10.61 -2.61 17.86
N ARG A 67 11.57 -1.72 18.16
CA ARG A 67 11.30 -0.50 18.93
C ARG A 67 10.31 0.42 18.22
N TRP A 68 10.46 0.57 16.91
CA TRP A 68 9.52 1.33 16.11
C TRP A 68 8.12 0.69 16.15
N LEU A 69 8.02 -0.61 15.90
CA LEU A 69 6.74 -1.34 15.93
C LEU A 69 6.06 -1.28 17.29
N ASP A 70 6.80 -1.38 18.40
CA ASP A 70 6.23 -1.29 19.75
C ASP A 70 5.56 0.06 20.01
N HIS A 71 6.10 1.14 19.44
CA HIS A 71 5.50 2.48 19.52
C HIS A 71 4.22 2.62 18.68
N TYR A 72 4.13 1.96 17.53
CA TYR A 72 3.02 2.16 16.58
C TYR A 72 1.94 1.07 16.61
N LEU A 73 2.26 -0.14 17.08
CA LEU A 73 1.32 -1.25 17.19
C LEU A 73 0.70 -1.29 18.58
N CYS A 74 -0.42 -0.58 18.75
CA CYS A 74 -1.17 -0.57 20.00
C CYS A 74 -2.19 -1.73 20.10
N ARG A 75 -2.64 -2.28 18.97
CA ARG A 75 -3.64 -3.35 18.96
C ARG A 75 -2.99 -4.70 19.22
N GLN A 76 -3.57 -5.46 20.15
CA GLN A 76 -3.04 -6.77 20.51
C GLN A 76 -3.09 -7.76 19.33
N GLU A 77 -4.12 -7.67 18.49
CA GLU A 77 -4.26 -8.49 17.27
C GLU A 77 -3.05 -8.34 16.34
N ASP A 78 -2.59 -7.10 16.12
CA ASP A 78 -1.44 -6.81 15.26
C ASP A 78 -0.13 -7.32 15.88
N ARG A 79 -0.01 -7.26 17.21
CA ARG A 79 1.15 -7.82 17.94
C ARG A 79 1.21 -9.35 17.84
N VAL A 80 0.07 -10.03 17.91
CA VAL A 80 -0.03 -11.49 17.82
C VAL A 80 0.45 -12.00 16.46
N VAL A 81 0.18 -11.28 15.37
CA VAL A 81 0.65 -11.64 14.02
C VAL A 81 2.18 -11.72 13.94
N LEU A 82 2.90 -10.99 14.80
CA LEU A 82 4.37 -10.94 14.80
C LEU A 82 5.03 -12.00 15.70
N ARG A 83 4.25 -12.76 16.50
CA ARG A 83 4.76 -13.66 17.54
C ARG A 83 5.85 -14.62 17.06
N ASP A 84 5.65 -15.26 15.93
CA ASP A 84 6.54 -16.30 15.41
C ASP A 84 7.61 -15.74 14.47
N THR A 85 7.80 -14.41 14.46
CA THR A 85 8.75 -13.73 13.59
C THR A 85 9.92 -13.17 14.39
N PRO A 86 11.05 -12.88 13.71
CA PRO A 86 12.14 -12.10 14.30
C PRO A 86 11.72 -10.70 14.79
N PHE A 87 10.49 -10.24 14.55
CA PHE A 87 9.99 -8.94 14.99
C PHE A 87 8.98 -9.04 16.14
N SER A 88 8.85 -10.21 16.79
CA SER A 88 7.98 -10.39 17.95
C SER A 88 8.25 -9.33 19.02
N LEU A 89 7.15 -8.76 19.53
CA LEU A 89 7.11 -7.73 20.57
C LEU A 89 6.71 -8.29 21.93
N GLU A 90 6.60 -9.62 22.06
CA GLU A 90 6.31 -10.21 23.35
C GLU A 90 7.44 -9.85 24.33
N PRO A 91 7.10 -9.31 25.50
CA PRO A 91 8.09 -8.90 26.46
C PRO A 91 8.87 -10.12 26.93
N GLY A 92 10.17 -10.17 26.65
CA GLY A 92 11.08 -10.71 27.66
C GLY A 92 10.84 -9.89 28.93
N GLU A 93 10.58 -10.58 30.04
CA GLU A 93 10.13 -10.04 31.32
C GLU A 93 10.65 -8.61 31.61
N GLY A 94 9.77 -7.63 31.42
CA GLY A 94 10.00 -6.25 31.84
C GLY A 94 10.29 -5.25 30.71
N HIS A 95 9.26 -4.66 30.12
CA HIS A 95 9.18 -3.19 30.05
C HIS A 95 7.76 -2.71 29.69
N HIS A 96 7.51 -1.45 30.06
CA HIS A 96 6.21 -0.89 30.41
C HIS A 96 5.35 -0.45 29.22
N GLY A 97 4.09 -0.90 29.23
CA GLY A 97 2.88 -0.08 29.16
C GLY A 97 2.75 0.94 28.03
N CYS A 98 1.87 0.62 27.06
CA CYS A 98 1.14 1.63 26.29
C CYS A 98 0.52 2.68 27.23
N LYS A 99 0.83 3.95 27.00
CA LYS A 99 0.00 5.09 27.41
C LYS A 99 -0.98 5.41 26.30
#